data_AF-A0A7C2NMP6-F1
#
_entry.id   AF-A0A7C2NMP6-F1
#
_cell.length_a   1.000
_cell.length_b   1.000
_cell.length_c   1.000
_cell.angle_alpha   90.00
_cell.angle_beta   90.00
_cell.angle_gamma   90.00
#
_symmetry.space_group_name_H-M   'P 1'
#
loop_
_entity.id
_entity.type
_entity.pdbx_description
1 polymer ?
#
loop_
_entity_poly.entity_id
_entity_poly.type
_entity_poly.pdbx_seq_one_letter_code
_entity_poly.pdbx_strand_id
1 'polypeptide(L)'
;MGRRPKRIDLPADVPSPEPVTRRSRRRGKAETERLKERPISPTEMEVGEEDTFALPGQQITRLVLETVAQMPPPGVGLRTIAGILRGETRANWLSYIARTENWGALFPNSLASVEALLQDLVRAGYIEGKHFVRLTEKGQRALEDANELPVPRRPLKAVPPSLRPLLWKLLLLRARLVNERKAPGLLKDSVLLQLLQHPPKRLSELKKMKGVGAFIANNLGKEIVRVVREFFQRSEASKKEAPSDGAA
;
A
#
# COMPACT_ATOMS: atom_id res chain seq x y z
N MET A 1 -17.35 51.03 -1.53
CA MET A 1 -16.27 51.90 -0.99
C MET A 1 -15.39 51.09 -0.03
N GLY A 2 -14.53 50.21 -0.55
CA GLY A 2 -13.66 49.34 0.26
C GLY A 2 -12.23 49.88 0.30
N ARG A 3 -11.76 50.29 1.48
CA ARG A 3 -10.42 50.85 1.68
C ARG A 3 -9.36 49.75 1.55
N ARG A 4 -8.41 49.93 0.62
CA ARG A 4 -7.20 49.09 0.50
C ARG A 4 -6.26 49.34 1.69
N PRO A 5 -5.65 48.30 2.30
CA PRO A 5 -4.64 48.49 3.32
C PRO A 5 -3.32 49.02 2.74
N LYS A 6 -2.67 49.93 3.47
CA LYS A 6 -1.37 50.55 3.18
C LYS A 6 -0.25 49.50 3.19
N ARG A 7 0.59 49.54 2.15
CA ARG A 7 1.86 48.82 2.05
C ARG A 7 2.82 49.40 3.10
N ILE A 8 3.37 48.55 3.96
CA ILE A 8 4.43 48.91 4.91
C ILE A 8 5.75 48.58 4.20
N ASP A 9 6.54 49.60 3.89
CA ASP A 9 7.89 49.45 3.38
C ASP A 9 8.83 49.14 4.56
N LEU A 10 9.50 48.00 4.50
CA LEU A 10 10.52 47.60 5.47
C LEU A 10 11.87 48.24 5.08
N PRO A 11 12.66 48.73 6.06
CA PRO A 11 13.97 49.31 5.79
C PRO A 11 14.97 48.26 5.29
N ALA A 12 15.66 48.60 4.21
CA ALA A 12 16.76 47.85 3.63
C ALA A 12 18.03 48.10 4.44
N ASP A 13 18.33 47.21 5.39
CA ASP A 13 19.69 47.05 5.92
C ASP A 13 19.80 45.67 6.60
N VAL A 14 20.11 44.66 5.81
CA VAL A 14 20.62 43.38 6.31
C VAL A 14 21.93 43.09 5.58
N PRO A 15 23.08 43.04 6.28
CA PRO A 15 24.35 42.74 5.66
C PRO A 15 24.41 41.29 5.16
N SER A 16 24.87 41.13 3.92
CA SER A 16 25.14 39.85 3.25
C SER A 16 26.08 38.96 4.09
N PRO A 17 25.74 37.67 4.32
CA PRO A 17 26.71 36.71 4.83
C PRO A 17 27.72 36.34 3.74
N GLU A 18 28.99 36.36 4.12
CA GLU A 18 30.17 36.08 3.30
C GLU A 18 30.16 34.68 2.65
N PRO A 19 30.77 34.51 1.47
CA PRO A 19 30.87 33.22 0.80
C PRO A 19 31.86 32.28 1.51
N VAL A 20 31.33 31.17 2.05
CA VAL A 20 32.13 30.07 2.57
C VAL A 20 33.01 29.47 1.47
N THR A 21 34.31 29.44 1.78
CA THR A 21 35.40 29.02 0.92
C THR A 21 35.27 27.55 0.49
N ARG A 22 35.41 27.34 -0.83
CA ARG A 22 35.55 26.01 -1.46
C ARG A 22 36.84 25.35 -1.01
N ARG A 23 36.74 24.28 -0.21
CA ARG A 23 37.86 23.35 0.00
C ARG A 23 37.95 22.35 -1.15
N SER A 24 39.03 22.54 -1.90
CA SER A 24 39.57 21.70 -2.96
C SER A 24 40.32 20.49 -2.38
N ARG A 25 40.34 19.39 -3.16
CA ARG A 25 41.27 18.25 -3.15
C ARG A 25 41.22 17.28 -1.95
N ARG A 26 40.81 16.04 -2.22
CA ARG A 26 41.79 14.94 -2.34
C ARG A 26 41.26 13.75 -3.14
N ARG A 27 42.02 13.48 -4.20
CA ARG A 27 41.99 12.36 -5.14
C ARG A 27 42.88 11.27 -4.52
N GLY A 28 42.29 10.18 -4.02
CA GLY A 28 42.98 8.92 -3.74
C GLY A 28 42.40 7.90 -4.72
N LYS A 29 43.10 7.64 -5.83
CA LYS A 29 44.04 6.53 -6.04
C LYS A 29 43.37 5.16 -5.86
N ALA A 30 43.21 4.52 -7.01
CA ALA A 30 42.88 3.12 -7.20
C ALA A 30 43.86 2.22 -6.46
N GLU A 31 43.31 1.17 -5.84
CA GLU A 31 44.07 -0.02 -5.49
C GLU A 31 43.24 -1.23 -5.92
N THR A 32 43.59 -1.67 -7.11
CA THR A 32 43.27 -2.96 -7.70
C THR A 32 44.09 -4.00 -6.95
N GLU A 33 43.48 -4.94 -6.24
CA GLU A 33 44.10 -6.26 -6.06
C GLU A 33 43.10 -7.33 -5.57
N ARG A 34 43.08 -8.42 -6.35
CA ARG A 34 42.92 -9.84 -5.94
C ARG A 34 41.52 -10.38 -5.63
N LEU A 35 40.92 -10.86 -6.73
CA LEU A 35 40.40 -12.23 -6.88
C LEU A 35 40.72 -13.17 -5.71
N LYS A 36 39.68 -13.48 -4.93
CA LYS A 36 39.52 -14.80 -4.31
C LYS A 36 38.14 -15.31 -4.71
N GLU A 37 38.14 -16.14 -5.75
CA GLU A 37 37.04 -17.01 -6.12
C GLU A 37 36.66 -17.83 -4.88
N ARG A 38 35.47 -17.54 -4.34
CA ARG A 38 34.82 -18.45 -3.40
C ARG A 38 34.00 -19.44 -4.21
N PRO A 39 34.08 -20.75 -3.91
CA PRO A 39 33.29 -21.75 -4.59
C PRO A 39 31.81 -21.43 -4.38
N ILE A 40 31.09 -21.25 -5.49
CA ILE A 40 29.65 -21.12 -5.52
C ILE A 40 29.10 -22.49 -5.14
N SER A 41 28.69 -22.62 -3.88
CA SER A 41 27.85 -23.73 -3.43
C SER A 41 26.58 -23.75 -4.29
N PRO A 42 26.30 -24.82 -5.03
CA PRO A 42 25.01 -24.99 -5.66
C PRO A 42 23.98 -25.34 -4.56
N THR A 43 22.72 -25.00 -4.83
CA THR A 43 21.55 -25.42 -4.04
C THR A 43 21.14 -24.47 -2.91
N GLU A 44 20.84 -23.22 -3.25
CA GLU A 44 19.62 -22.60 -2.72
C GLU A 44 18.51 -22.88 -3.73
N MET A 45 17.69 -23.88 -3.43
CA MET A 45 16.42 -24.08 -4.09
C MET A 45 15.61 -22.81 -3.86
N GLU A 46 15.46 -21.98 -4.89
CA GLU A 46 14.38 -21.00 -4.98
C GLU A 46 13.07 -21.80 -4.88
N VAL A 47 12.57 -21.95 -3.65
CA VAL A 47 11.20 -22.32 -3.38
C VAL A 47 10.39 -21.24 -4.07
N GLY A 48 9.84 -21.58 -5.25
CA GLY A 48 8.99 -20.68 -6.00
C GLY A 48 7.95 -20.11 -5.05
N GLU A 49 8.09 -18.81 -4.76
CA GLU A 49 7.06 -18.03 -4.09
C GLU A 49 5.83 -18.12 -5.01
N GLU A 50 4.98 -19.13 -4.79
CA GLU A 50 3.66 -19.20 -5.42
C GLU A 50 3.02 -17.83 -5.23
N ASP A 51 2.74 -17.17 -6.35
CA ASP A 51 2.38 -15.76 -6.40
C ASP A 51 0.95 -15.61 -5.83
N THR A 52 0.83 -15.72 -4.51
CA THR A 52 -0.42 -15.92 -3.74
C THR A 52 -1.42 -14.77 -3.93
N PHE A 53 -0.98 -13.69 -4.56
CA PHE A 53 -1.68 -12.44 -4.76
C PHE A 53 -1.74 -12.04 -6.25
N ALA A 54 -1.49 -12.95 -7.20
CA ALA A 54 -1.64 -12.65 -8.62
C ALA A 54 -3.14 -12.72 -9.02
N LEU A 55 -3.76 -11.57 -9.26
CA LEU A 55 -5.06 -11.52 -9.95
C LEU A 55 -4.84 -11.27 -11.45
N PRO A 56 -5.72 -11.77 -12.33
CA PRO A 56 -5.75 -11.39 -13.73
C PRO A 56 -5.76 -9.87 -13.89
N GLY A 57 -4.98 -9.34 -14.84
CA GLY A 57 -4.83 -7.89 -15.01
C GLY A 57 -6.16 -7.15 -15.18
N GLN A 58 -7.14 -7.75 -15.86
CA GLN A 58 -8.48 -7.17 -16.02
C GLN A 58 -9.23 -7.01 -14.69
N GLN A 59 -9.09 -7.96 -13.76
CA GLN A 59 -9.72 -7.87 -12.44
C GLN A 59 -9.12 -6.71 -11.62
N ILE A 60 -7.83 -6.44 -11.78
CA ILE A 60 -7.17 -5.29 -11.16
C ILE A 60 -7.77 -4.00 -11.70
N THR A 61 -7.93 -3.88 -13.02
CA THR A 61 -8.56 -2.70 -13.61
C THR A 61 -9.99 -2.53 -13.12
N ARG A 62 -10.80 -3.60 -13.13
CA ARG A 62 -12.16 -3.57 -12.61
C ARG A 62 -12.22 -3.05 -11.18
N LEU A 63 -11.37 -3.60 -10.31
CA LEU A 63 -11.27 -3.19 -8.92
C LEU A 63 -10.96 -1.69 -8.77
N VAL A 64 -10.07 -1.16 -9.61
CA VAL A 64 -9.75 0.26 -9.62
C VAL A 64 -10.96 1.09 -10.06
N LEU A 65 -11.65 0.70 -11.14
CA LEU A 65 -12.85 1.39 -11.62
C LEU A 65 -13.99 1.36 -10.59
N GLU A 66 -14.22 0.22 -9.93
CA GLU A 66 -15.19 0.08 -8.83
C GLU A 66 -14.83 1.01 -7.66
N THR A 67 -13.55 1.11 -7.33
CA THR A 67 -13.06 2.02 -6.29
C THR A 67 -13.30 3.48 -6.67
N VAL A 68 -13.10 3.86 -7.93
CA VAL A 68 -13.40 5.21 -8.43
C VAL A 68 -14.92 5.49 -8.39
N ALA A 69 -15.75 4.52 -8.78
CA ALA A 69 -17.21 4.64 -8.76
C ALA A 69 -17.77 4.90 -7.36
N GLN A 70 -17.15 4.31 -6.33
CA GLN A 70 -17.56 4.45 -4.92
C GLN A 70 -17.14 5.79 -4.28
N MET A 71 -16.37 6.63 -4.99
CA MET A 71 -15.90 7.90 -4.42
C MET A 71 -17.01 8.94 -4.38
N PRO A 72 -17.22 9.64 -3.25
CA PRO A 72 -18.29 10.62 -3.14
C PRO A 72 -18.02 11.85 -4.02
N PRO A 73 -19.06 12.51 -4.54
CA PRO A 73 -18.91 13.77 -5.28
C PRO A 73 -18.30 14.86 -4.37
N PRO A 74 -17.42 15.74 -4.88
CA PRO A 74 -17.07 15.94 -6.29
C PRO A 74 -16.07 14.93 -6.89
N GLY A 75 -15.61 13.97 -6.10
CA GLY A 75 -14.54 13.01 -6.42
C GLY A 75 -13.32 13.21 -5.53
N VAL A 76 -12.30 12.38 -5.71
CA VAL A 76 -11.01 12.49 -5.00
C VAL A 76 -9.86 12.45 -6.01
N GLY A 77 -8.70 12.99 -5.65
CA GLY A 77 -7.55 13.02 -6.55
C GLY A 77 -6.90 11.66 -6.78
N LEU A 78 -6.20 11.51 -7.90
CA LEU A 78 -5.51 10.26 -8.30
C LEU A 78 -4.59 9.73 -7.18
N ARG A 79 -3.82 10.63 -6.56
CA ARG A 79 -2.90 10.30 -5.45
C ARG A 79 -3.62 9.69 -4.25
N THR A 80 -4.83 10.19 -3.95
CA THR A 80 -5.65 9.71 -2.84
C THR A 80 -6.20 8.33 -3.16
N ILE A 81 -6.72 8.12 -4.37
CA ILE A 81 -7.20 6.80 -4.82
C ILE A 81 -6.07 5.78 -4.79
N ALA A 82 -4.89 6.14 -5.31
CA ALA A 82 -3.71 5.28 -5.25
C ALA A 82 -3.34 4.93 -3.80
N GLY A 83 -3.41 5.91 -2.89
CA GLY A 83 -3.19 5.69 -1.46
C GLY A 83 -4.21 4.75 -0.81
N ILE A 84 -5.50 4.90 -1.14
CA ILE A 84 -6.58 4.02 -0.67
C ILE A 84 -6.34 2.59 -1.15
N LEU A 85 -6.13 2.39 -2.45
CA LEU A 85 -5.85 1.08 -3.04
C LEU A 85 -4.58 0.43 -2.47
N ARG A 86 -3.56 1.24 -2.17
CA ARG A 86 -2.30 0.80 -1.54
C ARG A 86 -2.48 0.36 -0.09
N GLY A 87 -3.46 0.92 0.62
CA GLY A 87 -3.63 0.75 2.07
C GLY A 87 -2.91 1.81 2.91
N GLU A 88 -2.68 3.01 2.38
CA GLU A 88 -2.16 4.13 3.16
C GLU A 88 -3.18 4.59 4.20
N THR A 89 -2.73 4.75 5.45
CA THR A 89 -3.52 5.29 6.55
C THR A 89 -3.16 6.76 6.78
N ARG A 90 -4.01 7.67 6.32
CA ARG A 90 -3.93 9.11 6.65
C ARG A 90 -5.19 9.54 7.37
N ALA A 91 -5.07 10.44 8.34
CA ALA A 91 -6.21 10.91 9.15
C ALA A 91 -7.36 11.43 8.27
N ASN A 92 -7.03 12.24 7.26
CA ASN A 92 -8.02 12.83 6.33
C ASN A 92 -8.67 11.80 5.39
N TRP A 93 -8.20 10.54 5.39
CA TRP A 93 -8.70 9.50 4.51
C TRP A 93 -9.57 8.47 5.23
N LEU A 94 -9.63 8.48 6.55
CA LEU A 94 -10.38 7.50 7.35
C LEU A 94 -11.86 7.41 6.97
N SER A 95 -12.48 8.54 6.63
CA SER A 95 -13.88 8.58 6.16
C SER A 95 -14.09 7.86 4.83
N TYR A 96 -13.10 7.86 3.93
CA TYR A 96 -13.14 7.11 2.67
C TYR A 96 -12.78 5.64 2.88
N ILE A 97 -11.81 5.35 3.76
CA ILE A 97 -11.40 3.98 4.09
C ILE A 97 -12.57 3.20 4.68
N ALA A 98 -13.36 3.81 5.57
CA ALA A 98 -14.53 3.18 6.15
C ALA A 98 -15.65 2.85 5.14
N ARG A 99 -15.63 3.46 3.95
CA ARG A 99 -16.65 3.29 2.90
C ARG A 99 -16.21 2.38 1.76
N THR A 100 -14.92 2.05 1.68
CA THR A 100 -14.35 1.34 0.52
C THR A 100 -13.85 -0.03 0.92
N GLU A 101 -14.51 -1.07 0.39
CA GLU A 101 -14.10 -2.46 0.59
C GLU A 101 -12.77 -2.81 -0.10
N ASN A 102 -12.37 -1.96 -1.05
CA ASN A 102 -11.15 -2.07 -1.85
C ASN A 102 -9.93 -1.42 -1.19
N TRP A 103 -10.03 -0.97 0.06
CA TRP A 103 -8.88 -0.44 0.78
C TRP A 103 -7.76 -1.47 0.94
N GLY A 104 -6.54 -1.11 0.56
CA GLY A 104 -5.39 -2.03 0.59
C GLY A 104 -5.45 -3.15 -0.44
N ALA A 105 -6.40 -3.15 -1.36
CA ALA A 105 -6.55 -4.22 -2.35
C ALA A 105 -5.33 -4.39 -3.26
N LEU A 106 -4.55 -3.33 -3.52
CA LEU A 106 -3.32 -3.39 -4.31
C LEU A 106 -2.06 -3.42 -3.42
N PHE A 107 -2.19 -3.89 -2.18
CA PHE A 107 -1.03 -4.27 -1.38
C PHE A 107 -0.38 -5.56 -1.94
N PRO A 108 0.97 -5.67 -2.08
CA PRO A 108 2.05 -4.80 -1.60
C PRO A 108 2.68 -3.86 -2.65
N ASN A 109 2.03 -3.57 -3.78
CA ASN A 109 2.64 -2.75 -4.84
C ASN A 109 3.09 -1.38 -4.35
N SER A 110 4.14 -0.82 -4.96
CA SER A 110 4.54 0.56 -4.67
C SER A 110 3.42 1.55 -5.04
N LEU A 111 3.36 2.67 -4.33
CA LEU A 111 2.43 3.75 -4.68
C LEU A 111 2.61 4.22 -6.13
N ALA A 112 3.86 4.42 -6.56
CA ALA A 112 4.17 4.88 -7.91
C ALA A 112 3.66 3.90 -8.99
N SER A 113 3.67 2.60 -8.69
CA SER A 113 3.11 1.57 -9.58
C SER A 113 1.60 1.69 -9.70
N VAL A 114 0.90 1.94 -8.59
CA VAL A 114 -0.57 2.14 -8.58
C VAL A 114 -0.96 3.46 -9.26
N GLU A 115 -0.18 4.52 -9.05
CA GLU A 115 -0.39 5.80 -9.75
C GLU A 115 -0.17 5.67 -11.26
N ALA A 116 0.84 4.90 -11.68
CA ALA A 116 1.07 4.64 -13.10
C ALA A 116 -0.10 3.90 -13.75
N LEU A 117 -0.68 2.90 -13.07
CA LEU A 117 -1.90 2.23 -13.54
C LEU A 117 -3.05 3.24 -13.72
N LEU A 118 -3.31 4.09 -12.72
CA LEU A 118 -4.35 5.10 -12.82
C LEU A 118 -4.09 6.07 -13.99
N GLN A 119 -2.85 6.52 -14.19
CA GLN A 119 -2.49 7.37 -15.32
C GLN A 119 -2.71 6.68 -16.66
N ASP A 120 -2.44 5.37 -16.76
CA ASP A 120 -2.73 4.60 -17.96
C ASP A 120 -4.24 4.49 -18.22
N LEU A 121 -5.08 4.38 -17.18
CA LEU A 121 -6.54 4.42 -17.31
C LEU A 121 -7.06 5.81 -17.73
N VAL A 122 -6.42 6.89 -17.28
CA VAL A 122 -6.70 8.25 -17.77
C VAL A 122 -6.38 8.35 -19.26
N ARG A 123 -5.19 7.91 -19.68
CA ARG A 123 -4.76 7.92 -21.09
C ARG A 123 -5.66 7.09 -21.99
N ALA A 124 -6.14 5.96 -21.48
CA ALA A 124 -7.04 5.06 -22.22
C ALA A 124 -8.51 5.53 -22.20
N GLY A 125 -8.81 6.63 -21.50
CA GLY A 125 -10.12 7.28 -21.48
C GLY A 125 -11.17 6.58 -20.62
N TYR A 126 -10.78 5.75 -19.64
CA TYR A 126 -11.72 5.10 -18.71
C TYR A 126 -12.02 5.98 -17.49
N ILE A 127 -11.07 6.82 -17.10
CA ILE A 127 -11.22 7.79 -16.02
C ILE A 127 -10.77 9.16 -16.48
N GLU A 128 -11.34 10.20 -15.90
CA GLU A 128 -10.98 11.58 -16.19
C GLU A 128 -10.68 12.37 -14.91
N GLY A 129 -9.97 13.49 -15.07
CA GLY A 129 -9.58 14.36 -13.97
C GLY A 129 -8.31 13.93 -13.23
N LYS A 130 -7.71 14.91 -12.53
CA LYS A 130 -6.49 14.73 -11.71
C LYS A 130 -6.76 14.93 -10.22
N HIS A 131 -7.46 16.01 -9.89
CA HIS A 131 -7.81 16.41 -8.53
C HIS A 131 -9.17 15.87 -8.09
N PHE A 132 -10.07 15.67 -9.04
CA PHE A 132 -11.38 15.05 -8.86
C PHE A 132 -11.53 14.00 -9.94
N VAL A 133 -11.21 12.76 -9.60
CA VAL A 133 -11.26 11.64 -10.54
C VAL A 133 -12.68 11.12 -10.63
N ARG A 134 -13.13 10.87 -11.85
CA ARG A 134 -14.45 10.31 -12.16
C ARG A 134 -14.34 9.26 -13.25
N LEU A 135 -15.32 8.37 -13.31
CA LEU A 135 -15.48 7.46 -14.44
C LEU A 135 -15.99 8.25 -15.65
N THR A 136 -15.43 7.94 -16.83
CA THR A 136 -16.02 8.36 -18.11
C THR A 136 -17.17 7.41 -18.48
N GLU A 137 -17.93 7.72 -19.53
CA GLU A 137 -18.93 6.78 -20.06
C GLU A 137 -18.31 5.42 -20.44
N LYS A 138 -17.09 5.46 -21.01
CA LYS A 138 -16.31 4.26 -21.32
C LYS A 138 -15.93 3.48 -20.06
N GLY A 139 -15.52 4.19 -19.00
CA GLY A 139 -15.27 3.60 -17.68
C GLY A 139 -16.48 2.91 -17.08
N GLN A 140 -17.65 3.54 -17.22
CA GLN A 140 -18.92 3.00 -16.72
C GLN A 140 -19.33 1.73 -17.46
N ARG A 141 -19.28 1.75 -18.80
CA ARG A 141 -19.58 0.56 -19.63
C ARG A 141 -18.64 -0.60 -19.33
N ALA A 142 -17.35 -0.33 -19.10
CA ALA A 142 -16.38 -1.37 -18.77
C ALA A 142 -16.60 -2.01 -17.39
N LEU A 143 -17.39 -1.41 -16.51
CA LEU A 143 -17.83 -2.05 -15.26
C LEU A 143 -19.01 -3.02 -15.48
N GLU A 144 -19.83 -2.74 -16.49
CA GLU A 144 -20.99 -3.56 -16.88
C GLU A 144 -20.55 -4.74 -17.75
N ASP A 145 -19.66 -4.51 -18.72
CA ASP A 145 -19.11 -5.54 -19.61
C ASP A 145 -17.63 -5.84 -19.31
N ALA A 146 -17.36 -7.07 -18.86
CA ALA A 146 -16.02 -7.52 -18.51
C ALA A 146 -15.06 -7.59 -19.72
N ASN A 147 -15.58 -7.67 -20.95
CA ASN A 147 -14.75 -7.85 -22.15
C ASN A 147 -14.02 -6.57 -22.59
N GLU A 148 -14.46 -5.39 -22.14
CA GLU A 148 -13.86 -4.11 -22.53
C GLU A 148 -12.73 -3.64 -21.61
N LEU A 149 -12.36 -4.43 -20.61
CA LEU A 149 -11.37 -4.03 -19.61
C LEU A 149 -9.93 -4.09 -20.14
N PRO A 150 -9.16 -3.00 -20.04
CA PRO A 150 -7.78 -2.98 -20.47
C PRO A 150 -6.93 -3.79 -19.49
N VAL A 151 -5.96 -4.52 -20.04
CA VAL A 151 -4.95 -5.22 -19.25
C VAL A 151 -3.87 -4.21 -18.84
N PRO A 152 -3.56 -4.08 -17.53
CA PRO A 152 -2.44 -3.28 -17.04
C PRO A 152 -1.14 -3.65 -17.76
N ARG A 153 -0.40 -2.64 -18.23
CA ARG A 153 0.92 -2.86 -18.85
C ARG A 153 1.96 -3.43 -17.89
N ARG A 154 1.76 -3.20 -16.59
CA ARG A 154 2.66 -3.65 -15.53
C ARG A 154 1.92 -4.67 -14.67
N PRO A 155 2.53 -5.83 -14.38
CA PRO A 155 1.93 -6.78 -13.45
C PRO A 155 1.85 -6.13 -12.07
N LEU A 156 0.68 -6.25 -11.46
CA LEU A 156 0.41 -5.77 -10.12
C LEU A 156 -0.13 -6.94 -9.30
N LYS A 157 0.22 -6.95 -8.02
CA LYS A 157 -0.32 -7.91 -7.05
C LYS A 157 -1.62 -7.36 -6.46
N ALA A 158 -2.54 -8.22 -6.09
CA ALA A 158 -3.76 -7.81 -5.42
C ALA A 158 -4.13 -8.79 -4.32
N VAL A 159 -4.55 -8.23 -3.19
CA VAL A 159 -4.98 -9.02 -2.03
C VAL A 159 -6.40 -9.52 -2.26
N PRO A 160 -6.63 -10.85 -2.17
CA PRO A 160 -7.95 -11.44 -2.28
C PRO A 160 -8.94 -10.79 -1.32
N PRO A 161 -10.21 -10.59 -1.74
CA PRO A 161 -11.25 -10.03 -0.87
C PRO A 161 -11.35 -10.72 0.49
N SER A 162 -11.15 -12.04 0.53
CA SER A 162 -11.17 -12.83 1.76
C SER A 162 -10.12 -12.38 2.78
N LEU A 163 -8.95 -11.89 2.36
CA LEU A 163 -7.87 -11.49 3.26
C LEU A 163 -7.84 -9.99 3.56
N ARG A 164 -8.60 -9.17 2.82
CA ARG A 164 -8.63 -7.71 3.01
C ARG A 164 -9.05 -7.28 4.42
N PRO A 165 -10.03 -7.90 5.10
CA PRO A 165 -10.37 -7.48 6.46
C PRO A 165 -9.24 -7.74 7.47
N LEU A 166 -8.44 -8.80 7.27
CA LEU A 166 -7.24 -9.04 8.08
C LEU A 166 -6.18 -7.99 7.81
N LEU A 167 -5.86 -7.76 6.53
CA LEU A 167 -4.95 -6.69 6.13
C LEU A 167 -5.41 -5.35 6.73
N TRP A 168 -6.73 -5.11 6.76
CA TRP A 168 -7.29 -3.88 7.28
C TRP A 168 -6.89 -3.66 8.74
N LYS A 169 -7.17 -4.66 9.58
CA LYS A 169 -6.82 -4.64 11.01
C LYS A 169 -5.31 -4.47 11.22
N LEU A 170 -4.48 -5.12 10.41
CA LEU A 170 -3.02 -5.03 10.53
C LEU A 170 -2.47 -3.66 10.14
N LEU A 171 -3.00 -3.04 9.08
CA LEU A 171 -2.60 -1.69 8.69
C LEU A 171 -3.10 -0.63 9.69
N LEU A 172 -4.30 -0.79 10.27
CA LEU A 172 -4.77 0.05 11.37
C LEU A 172 -3.88 -0.09 12.61
N LEU A 173 -3.47 -1.31 12.95
CA LEU A 173 -2.50 -1.56 14.03
C LEU A 173 -1.20 -0.81 13.74
N ARG A 174 -0.67 -0.89 12.51
CA ARG A 174 0.51 -0.13 12.11
C ARG A 174 0.32 1.38 12.27
N ALA A 175 -0.82 1.92 11.83
CA ALA A 175 -1.12 3.35 11.94
C ALA A 175 -1.16 3.82 13.39
N ARG A 176 -1.81 3.04 14.27
CA ARG A 176 -1.85 3.30 15.71
C ARG A 176 -0.43 3.33 16.31
N LEU A 177 0.43 2.41 15.92
CA LEU A 177 1.82 2.35 16.41
C LEU A 177 2.67 3.54 15.97
N VAL A 178 2.44 4.05 14.76
CA VAL A 178 3.04 5.29 14.27
C VAL A 178 2.56 6.48 15.12
N ASN A 179 1.25 6.58 15.37
CA ASN A 179 0.66 7.67 16.13
C ASN A 179 1.08 7.68 17.61
N GLU A 180 1.19 6.51 18.24
CA GLU A 180 1.66 6.35 19.62
C GLU A 180 3.17 6.63 19.79
N ARG A 181 3.87 7.06 18.72
CA ARG A 181 5.32 7.29 18.66
C ARG A 181 6.17 6.09 19.09
N LYS A 182 5.58 4.90 19.10
CA LYS A 182 6.25 3.67 19.57
C LYS A 182 7.30 3.17 18.58
N ALA A 183 7.13 3.43 17.29
CA ALA A 183 8.19 3.39 16.26
C ALA A 183 7.57 3.49 14.85
N PRO A 184 7.88 4.54 14.07
CA PRO A 184 7.54 4.55 12.65
C PRO A 184 8.30 3.44 11.91
N GLY A 185 7.60 2.64 11.09
CA GLY A 185 8.22 1.61 10.26
C GLY A 185 8.47 0.25 10.92
N LEU A 186 7.94 0.03 12.13
CA LEU A 186 8.16 -1.20 12.87
C LEU A 186 7.49 -2.43 12.21
N LEU A 187 6.27 -2.27 11.70
CA LEU A 187 5.58 -3.31 10.92
C LEU A 187 5.77 -3.04 9.42
N LYS A 188 6.87 -3.56 8.86
CA LYS A 188 7.20 -3.40 7.43
C LYS A 188 6.20 -4.15 6.54
N ASP A 189 6.11 -3.72 5.28
CA ASP A 189 5.23 -4.35 4.28
C ASP A 189 5.55 -5.84 4.10
N SER A 190 6.83 -6.22 4.15
CA SER A 190 7.25 -7.61 4.09
C SER A 190 6.77 -8.46 5.27
N VAL A 191 6.63 -7.87 6.46
CA VAL A 191 6.11 -8.58 7.64
C VAL A 191 4.59 -8.73 7.52
N LEU A 192 3.90 -7.69 7.06
CA LEU A 192 2.46 -7.74 6.78
C LEU A 192 2.12 -8.82 5.74
N LEU A 193 2.89 -8.91 4.65
CA LEU A 193 2.73 -9.96 3.66
C LEU A 193 2.90 -11.35 4.25
N GLN A 194 3.98 -11.57 5.01
CA GLN A 194 4.19 -12.85 5.67
C GLN A 194 3.05 -13.18 6.66
N LEU A 195 2.45 -12.20 7.33
CA LEU A 195 1.31 -12.43 8.23
C LEU A 195 0.04 -12.85 7.46
N LEU A 196 -0.13 -12.38 6.23
CA LEU A 196 -1.23 -12.78 5.36
C LEU A 196 -1.00 -14.18 4.77
N GLN A 197 0.23 -14.51 4.40
CA GLN A 197 0.60 -15.80 3.79
C GLN A 197 0.73 -16.92 4.83
N HIS A 198 1.35 -16.62 5.96
CA HIS A 198 1.67 -17.58 7.03
C HIS A 198 1.16 -17.07 8.37
N PRO A 199 -0.16 -17.17 8.63
CA PRO A 199 -0.78 -16.59 9.82
C PRO A 199 -0.30 -17.32 11.09
N PRO A 200 0.39 -16.63 12.02
CA PRO A 200 0.90 -17.26 13.23
C PRO A 200 -0.23 -17.56 14.21
N LYS A 201 -0.28 -18.79 14.71
CA LYS A 201 -1.21 -19.24 15.77
C LYS A 201 -0.66 -18.97 17.17
N ARG A 202 0.67 -18.87 17.29
CA ARG A 202 1.40 -18.71 18.56
C ARG A 202 2.50 -17.66 18.46
N LEU A 203 2.90 -17.11 19.60
CA LEU A 203 4.01 -16.14 19.68
C LEU A 203 5.35 -16.70 19.18
N SER A 204 5.58 -18.00 19.39
CA SER A 204 6.79 -18.69 18.93
C SER A 204 6.89 -18.74 17.41
N GLU A 205 5.76 -18.85 16.70
CA GLU A 205 5.70 -18.82 15.24
C GLU A 205 5.98 -17.40 14.73
N LEU A 206 5.35 -16.40 15.33
CA LEU A 206 5.58 -15.00 14.99
C LEU A 206 7.07 -14.61 15.14
N LYS A 207 7.74 -15.08 16.18
CA LYS A 207 9.18 -14.84 16.42
C LYS A 207 10.10 -15.40 15.33
N LYS A 208 9.65 -16.42 14.59
CA LYS A 208 10.44 -17.03 13.50
C LYS A 208 10.30 -16.28 12.17
N MET A 209 9.36 -15.33 12.07
CA MET A 209 9.11 -14.61 10.81
C MET A 209 10.21 -13.59 10.51
N LYS A 210 10.59 -13.49 9.24
CA LYS A 210 11.67 -12.60 8.79
C LYS A 210 11.25 -11.15 8.97
N GLY A 211 12.06 -10.37 9.72
CA GLY A 211 11.77 -8.97 10.02
C GLY A 211 10.97 -8.75 11.31
N VAL A 212 10.56 -9.81 12.02
CA VAL A 212 10.03 -9.72 13.38
C VAL A 212 11.18 -9.73 14.38
N GLY A 213 11.60 -8.55 14.82
CA GLY A 213 12.61 -8.39 15.87
C GLY A 213 12.04 -8.61 17.28
N ALA A 214 12.94 -8.64 18.28
CA ALA A 214 12.58 -8.79 19.69
C ALA A 214 11.54 -7.76 20.17
N PHE A 215 11.64 -6.52 19.69
CA PHE A 215 10.70 -5.46 20.04
C PHE A 215 9.26 -5.78 19.58
N ILE A 216 9.07 -6.19 18.31
CA ILE A 216 7.74 -6.57 17.79
C ILE A 216 7.22 -7.78 18.57
N ALA A 217 8.06 -8.81 18.73
CA ALA A 217 7.66 -10.03 19.40
C ALA A 217 7.22 -9.81 20.86
N ASN A 218 7.94 -8.97 21.61
CA ASN A 218 7.69 -8.76 23.03
C ASN A 218 6.56 -7.75 23.28
N ASN A 219 6.55 -6.64 22.55
CA ASN A 219 5.60 -5.54 22.81
C ASN A 219 4.29 -5.70 22.04
N LEU A 220 4.33 -6.27 20.83
CA LEU A 220 3.19 -6.33 19.92
C LEU A 220 2.73 -7.74 19.60
N GLY A 221 3.55 -8.75 19.90
CA GLY A 221 3.29 -10.10 19.43
C GLY A 221 1.95 -10.66 19.91
N LYS A 222 1.56 -10.36 21.15
CA LYS A 222 0.27 -10.79 21.71
C LYS A 222 -0.90 -10.19 20.93
N GLU A 223 -0.81 -8.91 20.59
CA GLU A 223 -1.85 -8.20 19.84
C GLU A 223 -1.94 -8.67 18.39
N ILE A 224 -0.79 -8.85 17.72
CA ILE A 224 -0.74 -9.37 16.34
C ILE A 224 -1.35 -10.78 16.26
N VAL A 225 -0.89 -11.71 17.11
CA VAL A 225 -1.41 -13.10 17.11
C VAL A 225 -2.89 -13.12 17.44
N ARG A 226 -3.36 -12.28 18.37
CA ARG A 226 -4.79 -12.16 18.67
C ARG A 226 -5.59 -11.72 17.44
N VAL A 227 -5.18 -10.64 16.77
CA VAL A 227 -5.87 -10.12 15.57
C VAL A 227 -5.96 -11.16 14.47
N VAL A 228 -4.86 -11.87 14.20
CA VAL A 228 -4.80 -12.94 13.20
C VAL A 228 -5.72 -14.09 13.60
N ARG A 229 -5.63 -14.57 14.84
CA ARG A 229 -6.42 -15.71 15.33
C ARG A 229 -7.92 -15.42 15.29
N GLU A 230 -8.34 -14.26 15.79
CA GLU A 230 -9.75 -13.85 15.80
C GLU A 230 -10.32 -13.76 14.39
N PHE A 231 -9.53 -13.31 13.42
CA PHE A 231 -9.95 -13.25 12.02
C PHE A 231 -10.26 -14.65 11.47
N PHE A 232 -9.33 -15.60 11.58
CA PHE A 232 -9.54 -16.95 11.07
C PHE A 232 -10.62 -17.72 11.84
N GLN A 233 -10.73 -17.53 13.16
CA GLN A 233 -11.79 -18.14 13.96
C GLN A 233 -13.19 -17.68 13.52
N ARG A 234 -13.36 -16.38 13.23
CA ARG A 234 -14.64 -15.86 12.72
C ARG A 234 -14.96 -16.40 11.32
N SER A 235 -13.96 -16.49 10.44
CA SER A 235 -14.13 -17.05 9.10
C SER A 235 -14.48 -18.54 9.10
N GLU A 236 -14.00 -19.30 10.10
CA GLU A 236 -14.41 -20.69 10.30
C GLU A 236 -15.82 -20.82 10.85
N ALA A 237 -16.21 -19.96 11.80
CA ALA A 237 -17.57 -19.94 12.34
C ALA A 237 -18.62 -19.60 11.27
N SER A 238 -18.36 -18.57 10.46
CA SER A 238 -19.27 -18.17 9.37
C SER A 238 -19.45 -19.24 8.29
N LYS A 239 -18.45 -20.12 8.11
CA LYS A 239 -18.56 -21.25 7.18
C LYS A 239 -19.39 -22.41 7.73
N LYS A 240 -19.41 -22.60 9.05
CA LYS A 240 -20.22 -23.65 9.70
C LYS A 240 -21.69 -23.29 9.81
N GLU A 241 -22.00 -22.00 9.85
CA GLU A 241 -23.37 -21.48 9.99
C GLU A 241 -24.11 -21.30 8.65
N ALA A 242 -23.48 -21.51 7.50
CA ALA A 242 -24.18 -21.54 6.20
C ALA A 242 -24.76 -22.94 5.97
N PRO A 243 -26.05 -23.20 6.28
CA PRO A 243 -26.66 -24.51 6.14
C PRO A 243 -27.11 -24.69 4.69
N SER A 244 -27.17 -25.96 4.28
CA SER A 244 -27.63 -26.44 2.99
C SER A 244 -29.13 -26.22 2.78
N ASP A 245 -29.58 -24.99 2.60
CA ASP A 245 -30.91 -24.70 2.06
C ASP A 245 -30.89 -24.93 0.55
N GLY A 246 -31.05 -26.19 0.16
CA GLY A 246 -31.03 -26.64 -1.22
C GLY A 246 -31.24 -28.15 -1.36
N ALA A 247 -32.14 -28.70 -0.55
CA ALA A 247 -32.70 -30.04 -0.75
C ALA A 247 -34.21 -30.00 -0.45
N ALA A 248 -34.97 -29.38 -1.36
CA ALA A 248 -36.39 -29.62 -1.58
C ALA A 248 -36.77 -29.09 -2.96
#